data_AF-A0A7K1GAV0-F1
#
_entry.id   AF-A0A7K1GAV0-F1
#
_cell.length_a   1.000
_cell.length_b   1.000
_cell.length_c   1.000
_cell.angle_alpha   90.00
_cell.angle_beta   90.00
_cell.angle_gamma   90.00
#
_symmetry.space_group_name_H-M   'P 1'
#
loop_
_entity.id
_entity.type
_entity.pdbx_description
1 polymer ?
#
loop_
_entity_poly.entity_id
_entity_poly.type
_entity_poly.pdbx_seq_one_letter_code
_entity_poly.pdbx_strand_id
1 'polypeptide(L)'
;MKQRTALYLLFILLAFSSCRKEETEFIQEPEEEVLVANSNIATLIERTSSNDGSVDNIVDRANCFDIAFPYEVNVNGTPLTVNSQEDYAFIECVFDESDSDTDTLNINFPITIVLADFSEIIINNIAEFNTYSSGCNGEDVADDDIECIDFQYPIEASTFNPNNELLETVILENDNDLFDFVQDINDDTIVTIDFPATVILADNSEVIINNFTELETTIANAINTCDEDDDYDYNDDDCNGCTTAQVEILLTSCSNWQVDKLERNAMDYDDAYEGYDFNFFTDGTMSVFWNTTTVYGTWATSGSGNNIEVLIDVPALPLCNNNWILHEIDNCSDNTKVDFRVGDDDRLRYENDCN
;
A
#
# COMPACT_ATOMS: atom_id res chain seq x y z
N MET A 1 31.86 -42.08 -70.90
CA MET A 1 30.86 -41.18 -70.27
C MET A 1 30.62 -41.52 -68.79
N LYS A 2 30.34 -42.78 -68.41
CA LYS A 2 30.04 -43.18 -67.00
C LYS A 2 31.06 -42.72 -65.94
N GLN A 3 32.36 -42.75 -66.24
CA GLN A 3 33.41 -42.35 -65.28
C GLN A 3 33.48 -40.84 -65.05
N ARG A 4 33.15 -40.02 -66.06
CA ARG A 4 33.11 -38.56 -65.92
C ARG A 4 31.89 -38.12 -65.12
N THR A 5 30.74 -38.78 -65.32
CA THR A 5 29.51 -38.52 -64.55
C THR A 5 29.66 -38.86 -63.06
N ALA A 6 30.39 -39.94 -62.74
CA ALA A 6 30.69 -40.31 -61.35
C ALA A 6 31.60 -39.28 -60.65
N LEU A 7 32.55 -38.70 -61.37
CA LEU A 7 33.46 -37.68 -60.84
C LEU A 7 32.73 -36.36 -60.55
N TYR A 8 31.77 -35.97 -61.41
CA TYR A 8 30.93 -34.79 -61.17
C TYR A 8 29.95 -35.01 -60.00
N LEU A 9 29.41 -36.21 -59.82
CA LEU A 9 28.56 -36.52 -58.65
C LEU A 9 29.34 -36.45 -57.33
N LEU A 10 30.58 -36.96 -57.30
CA LEU A 10 31.44 -36.90 -56.11
C LEU A 10 31.83 -35.46 -55.75
N PHE A 11 32.05 -34.61 -56.75
CA PHE A 11 32.39 -33.20 -56.55
C PHE A 11 31.18 -32.37 -56.04
N ILE A 12 29.96 -32.73 -56.45
CA ILE A 12 28.73 -32.10 -55.94
C ILE A 12 28.43 -32.56 -54.50
N LEU A 13 28.71 -33.82 -54.15
CA LEU A 13 28.58 -34.31 -52.77
C LEU A 13 29.58 -33.67 -51.79
N LEU A 14 30.75 -33.23 -52.26
CA LEU A 14 31.75 -32.50 -51.47
C LEU A 14 31.45 -30.99 -51.35
N ALA A 15 30.57 -30.44 -52.19
CA ALA A 15 30.20 -29.02 -52.16
C ALA A 15 29.10 -28.68 -51.14
N PHE A 16 28.48 -29.69 -50.52
CA PHE A 16 27.46 -29.51 -49.47
C PHE A 16 27.98 -29.85 -48.06
N SER A 17 29.28 -30.10 -47.86
CA SER A 17 29.87 -30.14 -46.52
C SER A 17 30.13 -28.70 -46.04
N SER A 18 29.06 -27.98 -45.74
CA SER A 18 29.15 -26.77 -44.93
C SER A 18 29.37 -27.22 -43.48
N CYS A 19 30.63 -27.43 -43.08
CA CYS A 19 30.97 -27.36 -41.66
C CYS A 19 30.81 -25.88 -41.27
N ARG A 20 29.72 -25.54 -40.58
CA ARG A 20 29.61 -24.26 -39.89
C ARG A 20 30.80 -24.21 -38.92
N LYS A 21 31.82 -23.43 -39.25
CA LYS A 21 32.91 -23.08 -38.33
C LYS A 21 32.49 -21.78 -37.67
N GLU A 22 31.43 -21.84 -36.87
CA GLU A 22 31.22 -20.79 -35.90
C GLU A 22 32.21 -21.04 -34.78
N GLU A 23 33.22 -20.19 -34.73
CA GLU A 23 33.85 -19.89 -33.45
C GLU A 23 32.76 -19.13 -32.68
N THR A 24 32.07 -19.85 -31.79
CA THR A 24 31.32 -19.21 -30.73
C THR A 24 32.36 -18.58 -29.81
N GLU A 25 32.77 -17.35 -30.11
CA GLU A 25 33.27 -16.49 -29.04
C GLU A 25 32.10 -16.38 -28.06
N PHE A 26 32.21 -17.11 -26.95
CA PHE A 26 31.36 -16.90 -25.80
C PHE A 26 31.78 -15.53 -25.26
N ILE A 27 31.11 -14.48 -25.73
CA ILE A 27 31.16 -13.18 -25.09
C ILE A 27 30.34 -13.40 -23.82
N GLN A 28 31.04 -13.74 -22.75
CA GLN A 28 30.43 -13.71 -21.42
C GLN A 28 29.97 -12.27 -21.22
N GLU A 29 28.68 -12.09 -20.99
CA GLU A 29 28.17 -10.80 -20.57
C GLU A 29 28.94 -10.36 -19.32
N PRO A 30 29.15 -9.05 -19.14
CA PRO A 30 29.76 -8.53 -17.92
C PRO A 30 29.07 -9.16 -16.69
N GLU A 31 29.84 -9.52 -15.66
CA GLU A 31 29.26 -10.06 -14.42
C GLU A 31 28.21 -9.10 -13.79
N GLU A 32 28.28 -7.81 -14.14
CA GLU A 32 27.34 -6.75 -13.72
C GLU A 32 25.98 -6.80 -14.45
N GLU A 33 25.83 -7.62 -15.49
CA GLU A 33 24.63 -7.73 -16.34
C GLU A 33 23.94 -9.09 -16.22
N VAL A 34 24.45 -10.01 -15.37
CA VAL A 34 23.89 -11.35 -15.18
C VAL A 34 23.33 -11.51 -13.76
N LEU A 35 22.08 -11.93 -13.67
CA LEU A 35 21.45 -12.33 -12.41
C LEU A 35 21.81 -13.78 -12.10
N VAL A 36 22.53 -13.97 -11.00
CA VAL A 36 22.96 -15.30 -10.54
C VAL A 36 22.05 -15.75 -9.40
N ALA A 37 21.61 -17.02 -9.44
CA ALA A 37 20.82 -17.63 -8.37
C ALA A 37 21.52 -17.48 -7.01
N ASN A 38 20.75 -17.16 -5.97
CA ASN A 38 21.24 -16.96 -4.60
C ASN A 38 22.35 -15.89 -4.45
N SER A 39 22.50 -14.99 -5.44
CA SER A 39 23.35 -13.81 -5.29
C SER A 39 22.69 -12.78 -4.37
N ASN A 40 23.48 -11.83 -3.85
CA ASN A 40 22.93 -10.78 -2.99
C ASN A 40 21.80 -10.01 -3.68
N ILE A 41 21.99 -9.65 -4.97
CA ILE A 41 20.96 -8.97 -5.75
C ILE A 41 19.73 -9.84 -6.00
N ALA A 42 19.88 -11.16 -6.21
CA ALA A 42 18.73 -12.05 -6.35
C ALA A 42 17.89 -12.08 -5.07
N THR A 43 18.54 -12.21 -3.90
CA THR A 43 17.85 -12.14 -2.61
C THR A 43 17.20 -10.78 -2.37
N LEU A 44 17.83 -9.67 -2.78
CA LEU A 44 17.21 -8.35 -2.66
C LEU A 44 15.97 -8.23 -3.55
N ILE A 45 16.02 -8.70 -4.80
CA ILE A 45 14.85 -8.69 -5.69
C ILE A 45 13.74 -9.58 -5.11
N GLU A 46 14.08 -10.77 -4.61
CA GLU A 46 13.13 -11.69 -3.97
C GLU A 46 12.43 -11.04 -2.78
N ARG A 47 13.17 -10.42 -1.87
CA ARG A 47 12.61 -9.71 -0.70
C ARG A 47 11.78 -8.48 -1.07
N THR A 48 12.16 -7.77 -2.12
CA THR A 48 11.39 -6.61 -2.61
C THR A 48 10.12 -7.01 -3.37
N SER A 49 10.02 -8.27 -3.82
CA SER A 49 8.85 -8.77 -4.56
C SER A 49 8.05 -9.82 -3.79
N SER A 50 8.39 -10.08 -2.52
CA SER A 50 7.59 -10.97 -1.68
C SER A 50 6.29 -10.31 -1.29
N ASN A 51 5.30 -11.15 -0.95
CA ASN A 51 4.05 -10.68 -0.40
C ASN A 51 4.22 -10.33 1.08
N ASP A 52 4.39 -9.06 1.39
CA ASP A 52 4.56 -8.53 2.76
C ASP A 52 3.45 -9.03 3.70
N GLY A 53 2.20 -8.66 3.41
CA GLY A 53 1.05 -9.06 4.22
C GLY A 53 0.68 -8.06 5.33
N SER A 54 1.35 -6.91 5.41
CA SER A 54 0.94 -5.79 6.28
C SER A 54 -0.39 -5.15 5.89
N VAL A 55 -0.78 -5.25 4.60
CA VAL A 55 -1.90 -4.51 3.99
C VAL A 55 -3.24 -4.74 4.70
N ASP A 56 -3.47 -5.90 5.31
CA ASP A 56 -4.71 -6.23 6.00
C ASP A 56 -4.57 -6.47 7.51
N ASN A 57 -3.51 -5.91 8.11
CA ASN A 57 -3.24 -5.90 9.55
C ASN A 57 -4.45 -5.43 10.40
N ILE A 58 -5.26 -4.49 9.88
CA ILE A 58 -6.51 -4.03 10.52
C ILE A 58 -7.52 -5.18 10.74
N VAL A 59 -7.45 -6.23 9.92
CA VAL A 59 -8.32 -7.40 9.97
C VAL A 59 -7.69 -8.55 10.74
N ASP A 60 -6.47 -8.92 10.41
CA ASP A 60 -5.88 -10.19 10.86
C ASP A 60 -4.86 -10.07 11.99
N ARG A 61 -4.30 -8.86 12.17
CA ARG A 61 -3.20 -8.56 13.08
C ARG A 61 -1.99 -9.48 12.81
N ALA A 62 -1.60 -9.61 11.55
CA ALA A 62 -0.53 -10.48 11.11
C ALA A 62 0.21 -9.90 9.89
N ASN A 63 1.41 -9.37 10.12
CA ASN A 63 2.23 -8.70 9.10
C ASN A 63 3.01 -9.66 8.17
N CYS A 64 2.51 -10.87 7.90
CA CYS A 64 3.32 -11.86 7.15
C CYS A 64 2.53 -12.71 6.14
N PHE A 65 1.25 -12.39 5.96
CA PHE A 65 0.38 -12.96 4.95
C PHE A 65 -0.85 -12.05 4.80
N ASP A 66 -1.47 -12.06 3.63
CA ASP A 66 -2.77 -11.39 3.43
C ASP A 66 -3.93 -12.37 3.46
N ILE A 67 -5.15 -11.88 3.69
CA ILE A 67 -6.40 -12.59 3.40
C ILE A 67 -6.87 -12.29 1.96
N ALA A 68 -6.93 -13.33 1.14
CA ALA A 68 -7.41 -13.21 -0.25
C ALA A 68 -8.89 -12.81 -0.31
N PHE A 69 -9.19 -11.77 -1.11
CA PHE A 69 -10.56 -11.33 -1.36
C PHE A 69 -11.39 -12.35 -2.19
N PRO A 70 -12.73 -12.38 -2.04
CA PRO A 70 -13.49 -11.71 -0.98
C PRO A 70 -13.64 -12.60 0.27
N TYR A 71 -13.80 -11.96 1.43
CA TYR A 71 -14.11 -12.64 2.69
C TYR A 71 -15.14 -11.87 3.51
N GLU A 72 -15.69 -12.52 4.54
CA GLU A 72 -16.70 -11.92 5.41
C GLU A 72 -16.13 -11.71 6.82
N VAL A 73 -16.41 -10.54 7.39
CA VAL A 73 -16.06 -10.21 8.78
C VAL A 73 -17.28 -9.66 9.51
N ASN A 74 -17.19 -9.64 10.83
CA ASN A 74 -18.12 -8.95 11.71
C ASN A 74 -17.35 -7.94 12.56
N VAL A 75 -17.55 -6.66 12.28
CA VAL A 75 -16.87 -5.52 12.93
C VAL A 75 -17.86 -4.89 13.90
N ASN A 76 -17.59 -4.96 15.21
CA ASN A 76 -18.47 -4.47 16.28
C ASN A 76 -19.95 -4.89 16.16
N GLY A 77 -20.21 -6.10 15.65
CA GLY A 77 -21.56 -6.63 15.43
C GLY A 77 -22.11 -6.41 14.01
N THR A 78 -21.49 -5.55 13.22
CA THR A 78 -21.87 -5.21 11.84
C THR A 78 -21.22 -6.19 10.85
N PRO A 79 -22.00 -6.97 10.09
CA PRO A 79 -21.44 -7.84 9.06
C PRO A 79 -20.97 -7.02 7.86
N LEU A 80 -19.75 -7.29 7.40
CA LEU A 80 -19.12 -6.69 6.22
C LEU A 80 -18.58 -7.79 5.30
N THR A 81 -18.74 -7.60 3.99
CA THR A 81 -18.04 -8.41 2.98
C THR A 81 -16.93 -7.55 2.43
N VAL A 82 -15.69 -7.95 2.65
CA VAL A 82 -14.49 -7.28 2.16
C VAL A 82 -14.17 -7.85 0.78
N ASN A 83 -14.24 -7.03 -0.26
CA ASN A 83 -13.98 -7.38 -1.65
C ASN A 83 -12.70 -6.76 -2.20
N SER A 84 -12.20 -5.71 -1.54
CA SER A 84 -10.99 -4.98 -1.91
C SER A 84 -10.44 -4.21 -0.71
N GLN A 85 -9.20 -3.76 -0.83
CA GLN A 85 -8.53 -2.91 0.16
C GLN A 85 -9.31 -1.61 0.48
N GLU A 86 -10.08 -1.07 -0.48
CA GLU A 86 -10.99 0.07 -0.25
C GLU A 86 -12.03 -0.18 0.86
N ASP A 87 -12.36 -1.44 1.14
CA ASP A 87 -13.32 -1.80 2.20
C ASP A 87 -12.69 -1.71 3.61
N TYR A 88 -11.36 -1.57 3.74
CA TYR A 88 -10.68 -1.39 5.04
C TYR A 88 -10.99 -0.06 5.69
N ALA A 89 -11.15 1.00 4.89
CA ALA A 89 -11.64 2.28 5.38
C ALA A 89 -12.97 2.13 6.13
N PHE A 90 -13.87 1.22 5.70
CA PHE A 90 -15.11 1.00 6.45
C PHE A 90 -14.87 0.32 7.80
N ILE A 91 -13.85 -0.53 7.92
CA ILE A 91 -13.50 -1.21 9.18
C ILE A 91 -12.98 -0.19 10.19
N GLU A 92 -12.01 0.61 9.77
CA GLU A 92 -11.44 1.75 10.50
C GLU A 92 -12.55 2.70 10.99
N CYS A 93 -13.39 3.16 10.08
CA CYS A 93 -14.57 3.97 10.41
C CYS A 93 -15.47 3.39 11.50
N VAL A 94 -15.63 2.07 11.56
CA VAL A 94 -16.45 1.43 12.61
C VAL A 94 -15.73 1.42 13.96
N PHE A 95 -14.41 1.38 13.97
CA PHE A 95 -13.59 1.52 15.17
C PHE A 95 -13.55 2.97 15.67
N ASP A 96 -13.49 3.96 14.78
CA ASP A 96 -13.39 5.38 15.16
C ASP A 96 -14.72 6.06 15.53
N GLU A 97 -15.82 5.30 15.51
CA GLU A 97 -17.10 5.76 16.04
C GLU A 97 -17.02 6.08 17.54
N SER A 98 -16.16 5.39 18.30
CA SER A 98 -15.97 5.68 19.72
C SER A 98 -14.57 5.37 20.24
N ASP A 99 -13.94 6.34 20.90
CA ASP A 99 -12.65 6.11 21.58
C ASP A 99 -12.78 5.33 22.91
N SER A 100 -13.99 4.94 23.28
CA SER A 100 -14.32 4.48 24.64
C SER A 100 -14.88 3.06 24.72
N ASP A 101 -15.21 2.47 23.58
CA ASP A 101 -15.68 1.09 23.53
C ASP A 101 -14.49 0.13 23.35
N THR A 102 -14.76 -1.05 22.83
CA THR A 102 -13.73 -2.05 22.64
C THR A 102 -13.98 -2.70 21.31
N ASP A 103 -13.10 -2.39 20.38
CA ASP A 103 -13.20 -2.85 19.02
C ASP A 103 -12.97 -4.33 18.90
N THR A 104 -13.87 -4.97 18.16
CA THR A 104 -13.85 -6.40 17.94
C THR A 104 -14.14 -6.70 16.48
N LEU A 105 -13.22 -7.42 15.87
CA LEU A 105 -13.38 -8.00 14.54
C LEU A 105 -13.40 -9.52 14.64
N ASN A 106 -14.39 -10.15 14.01
CA ASN A 106 -14.47 -11.59 13.90
C ASN A 106 -14.52 -12.00 12.43
N ILE A 107 -13.56 -12.82 12.00
CA ILE A 107 -13.52 -13.37 10.65
C ILE A 107 -14.49 -14.55 10.52
N ASN A 108 -15.29 -14.55 9.46
CA ASN A 108 -16.17 -15.67 9.11
C ASN A 108 -15.41 -16.67 8.23
N PHE A 109 -15.07 -17.81 8.81
CA PHE A 109 -14.40 -18.90 8.10
C PHE A 109 -15.36 -19.72 7.20
N PRO A 110 -14.86 -20.35 6.12
CA PRO A 110 -13.46 -20.39 5.70
C PRO A 110 -12.99 -19.12 4.97
N ILE A 111 -11.70 -18.83 5.06
CA ILE A 111 -10.98 -17.81 4.28
C ILE A 111 -9.77 -18.45 3.58
N THR A 112 -9.17 -17.74 2.63
CA THR A 112 -7.89 -18.11 2.03
C THR A 112 -6.85 -17.06 2.44
N ILE A 113 -5.69 -17.49 2.92
CA ILE A 113 -4.54 -16.61 3.13
C ILE A 113 -3.53 -16.75 1.99
N VAL A 114 -2.78 -15.70 1.71
CA VAL A 114 -1.69 -15.62 0.72
C VAL A 114 -0.40 -15.39 1.51
N LEU A 115 0.53 -16.34 1.46
CA LEU A 115 1.81 -16.22 2.18
C LEU A 115 2.82 -15.35 1.40
N ALA A 116 3.96 -15.03 2.02
CA ALA A 116 5.09 -14.32 1.40
C ALA A 116 5.56 -14.87 0.05
N ASP A 117 5.39 -16.18 -0.19
CA ASP A 117 5.71 -16.84 -1.46
C ASP A 117 4.53 -16.92 -2.45
N PHE A 118 3.51 -16.08 -2.24
CA PHE A 118 2.22 -16.07 -2.96
C PHE A 118 1.43 -17.38 -2.91
N SER A 119 1.84 -18.36 -2.09
CA SER A 119 1.11 -19.60 -1.97
C SER A 119 -0.18 -19.41 -1.17
N GLU A 120 -1.27 -19.96 -1.70
CA GLU A 120 -2.60 -19.85 -1.08
C GLU A 120 -2.91 -21.02 -0.15
N ILE A 121 -3.42 -20.72 1.04
CA ILE A 121 -3.84 -21.72 2.04
C ILE A 121 -5.27 -21.45 2.49
N ILE A 122 -6.13 -22.46 2.40
CA ILE A 122 -7.50 -22.38 2.93
C ILE A 122 -7.48 -22.62 4.44
N ILE A 123 -7.95 -21.62 5.19
CA ILE A 123 -8.10 -21.65 6.64
C ILE A 123 -9.57 -21.89 6.99
N ASN A 124 -9.85 -22.96 7.73
CA ASN A 124 -11.23 -23.41 7.98
C ASN A 124 -11.82 -22.90 9.29
N ASN A 125 -11.00 -22.37 10.19
CA ASN A 125 -11.41 -21.93 11.52
C ASN A 125 -10.33 -21.08 12.19
N ILE A 126 -10.73 -20.37 13.24
CA ILE A 126 -9.87 -19.48 14.03
C ILE A 126 -8.64 -20.17 14.66
N ALA A 127 -8.70 -21.47 14.95
CA ALA A 127 -7.56 -22.16 15.55
C ALA A 127 -6.44 -22.42 14.53
N GLU A 128 -6.81 -22.73 13.28
CA GLU A 128 -5.87 -22.78 12.15
C GLU A 128 -5.28 -21.39 11.92
N PHE A 129 -6.12 -20.37 11.81
CA PHE A 129 -5.71 -18.98 11.62
C PHE A 129 -4.70 -18.49 12.66
N ASN A 130 -5.01 -18.64 13.95
CA ASN A 130 -4.12 -18.23 15.04
C ASN A 130 -2.77 -18.96 15.02
N THR A 131 -2.68 -20.14 14.40
CA THR A 131 -1.40 -20.84 14.24
C THR A 131 -0.49 -20.10 13.26
N TYR A 132 -1.07 -19.54 12.19
CA TYR A 132 -0.34 -18.72 11.20
C TYR A 132 0.00 -17.35 11.79
N SER A 133 -1.00 -16.60 12.29
CA SER A 133 -0.78 -15.26 12.87
C SER A 133 0.24 -15.28 14.02
N SER A 134 0.24 -16.30 14.90
CA SER A 134 1.26 -16.40 15.96
C SER A 134 2.69 -16.69 15.49
N GLY A 135 2.84 -17.02 14.20
CA GLY A 135 4.13 -17.26 13.55
C GLY A 135 4.70 -16.02 12.87
N CYS A 136 3.89 -14.97 12.66
CA CYS A 136 4.35 -13.69 12.15
C CYS A 136 5.20 -12.96 13.19
N ASN A 137 5.89 -11.92 12.73
CA ASN A 137 6.55 -10.98 13.62
C ASN A 137 5.47 -10.17 14.37
N GLY A 138 5.87 -9.52 15.45
CA GLY A 138 4.91 -8.70 16.21
C GLY A 138 4.80 -7.31 15.60
N GLU A 139 3.85 -6.53 16.10
CA GLU A 139 3.72 -5.08 15.86
C GLU A 139 5.08 -4.36 15.87
N ASP A 140 5.39 -3.63 14.79
CA ASP A 140 6.62 -2.87 14.56
C ASP A 140 7.92 -3.67 14.68
N VAL A 141 7.93 -4.91 14.19
CA VAL A 141 9.11 -5.77 14.25
C VAL A 141 9.65 -6.03 12.86
N ALA A 142 10.71 -5.27 12.54
CA ALA A 142 11.53 -5.45 11.35
C ALA A 142 11.75 -6.92 10.97
N ASP A 143 11.54 -7.21 9.70
CA ASP A 143 11.54 -8.55 9.16
C ASP A 143 12.37 -8.66 7.87
N ASP A 144 12.01 -9.63 7.03
CA ASP A 144 12.85 -10.11 5.95
C ASP A 144 12.39 -9.59 4.59
N ASP A 145 11.31 -8.84 4.47
CA ASP A 145 10.87 -8.21 3.23
C ASP A 145 11.52 -6.83 3.05
N ILE A 146 11.16 -6.15 1.95
CA ILE A 146 11.63 -4.81 1.63
C ILE A 146 10.47 -4.06 0.97
N GLU A 147 9.88 -3.11 1.70
CA GLU A 147 8.63 -2.42 1.34
C GLU A 147 8.91 -0.98 0.87
N CYS A 148 10.04 -0.39 1.32
CA CYS A 148 10.39 1.00 1.00
C CYS A 148 10.75 1.29 -0.46
N ILE A 149 10.65 0.29 -1.34
CA ILE A 149 10.97 0.39 -2.76
C ILE A 149 10.21 -0.68 -3.55
N ASP A 150 9.55 -0.28 -4.63
CA ASP A 150 8.79 -1.18 -5.51
C ASP A 150 9.39 -1.25 -6.92
N PHE A 151 9.07 -2.32 -7.63
CA PHE A 151 9.34 -2.44 -9.06
C PHE A 151 8.22 -1.84 -9.90
N GLN A 152 8.58 -1.06 -10.93
CA GLN A 152 7.61 -0.64 -11.93
C GLN A 152 7.48 -1.72 -13.01
N TYR A 153 6.33 -2.39 -13.04
CA TYR A 153 5.99 -3.39 -14.06
C TYR A 153 5.45 -2.77 -15.37
N PRO A 154 5.58 -3.47 -16.51
CA PRO A 154 6.21 -4.79 -16.67
C PRO A 154 7.74 -4.73 -16.75
N ILE A 155 8.41 -5.81 -16.32
CA ILE A 155 9.85 -6.02 -16.46
C ILE A 155 10.09 -7.10 -17.51
N GLU A 156 10.95 -6.80 -18.49
CA GLU A 156 11.38 -7.79 -19.49
C GLU A 156 12.69 -8.45 -19.03
N ALA A 157 12.72 -9.78 -19.05
CA ALA A 157 13.89 -10.58 -18.69
C ALA A 157 14.19 -11.60 -19.79
N SER A 158 15.45 -12.03 -19.89
CA SER A 158 15.86 -13.10 -20.81
C SER A 158 16.59 -14.20 -20.07
N THR A 159 16.31 -15.44 -20.46
CA THR A 159 16.97 -16.63 -19.92
C THR A 159 17.66 -17.40 -21.03
N PHE A 160 18.89 -17.84 -20.78
CA PHE A 160 19.67 -18.66 -21.71
C PHE A 160 20.20 -19.91 -21.00
N ASN A 161 19.80 -21.08 -21.49
CA ASN A 161 20.31 -22.36 -21.00
C ASN A 161 21.39 -22.90 -21.96
N PRO A 162 22.68 -22.92 -21.55
CA PRO A 162 23.78 -23.36 -22.39
C PRO A 162 23.74 -24.86 -22.73
N ASN A 163 23.03 -25.69 -21.94
CA ASN A 163 22.98 -27.14 -22.15
C ASN A 163 22.12 -27.52 -23.35
N ASN A 164 21.08 -26.75 -23.65
CA ASN A 164 20.16 -27.00 -24.76
C ASN A 164 20.11 -25.84 -25.78
N GLU A 165 20.91 -24.79 -25.59
CA GLU A 165 20.99 -23.58 -26.43
C GLU A 165 19.63 -22.87 -26.57
N LEU A 166 18.79 -22.95 -25.54
CA LEU A 166 17.47 -22.33 -25.51
C LEU A 166 17.58 -20.91 -24.94
N LEU A 167 17.10 -19.93 -25.72
CA LEU A 167 16.93 -18.53 -25.32
C LEU A 167 15.43 -18.24 -25.24
N GLU A 168 14.99 -17.71 -24.10
CA GLU A 168 13.60 -17.32 -23.86
C GLU A 168 13.56 -15.89 -23.34
N THR A 169 12.47 -15.19 -23.68
CA THR A 169 12.16 -13.86 -23.16
C THR A 169 10.90 -13.99 -22.32
N VAL A 170 10.94 -13.41 -21.12
CA VAL A 170 9.90 -13.45 -20.12
C VAL A 170 9.46 -12.01 -19.85
N ILE A 171 8.17 -11.79 -19.75
CA ILE A 171 7.59 -10.51 -19.33
C ILE A 171 6.97 -10.78 -17.97
N LEU A 172 7.40 -10.03 -16.97
CA LEU A 172 6.97 -10.09 -15.58
C LEU A 172 5.98 -8.93 -15.38
N GLU A 173 4.76 -9.22 -14.96
CA GLU A 173 3.66 -8.22 -14.93
C GLU A 173 3.35 -7.75 -13.50
N ASN A 174 3.87 -8.42 -12.48
CA ASN A 174 3.63 -8.14 -11.06
C ASN A 174 4.71 -8.83 -10.18
N ASP A 175 4.65 -8.58 -8.87
CA ASP A 175 5.59 -9.11 -7.89
C ASP A 175 5.61 -10.63 -7.81
N ASN A 176 4.46 -11.30 -7.90
CA ASN A 176 4.40 -12.76 -7.94
C ASN A 176 5.19 -13.33 -9.13
N ASP A 177 5.01 -12.77 -10.34
CA ASP A 177 5.79 -13.19 -11.51
C ASP A 177 7.29 -13.02 -11.29
N LEU A 178 7.72 -11.90 -10.69
CA LEU A 178 9.13 -11.60 -10.42
C LEU A 178 9.71 -12.50 -9.33
N PHE A 179 8.98 -12.70 -8.23
CA PHE A 179 9.34 -13.57 -7.12
C PHE A 179 9.55 -15.01 -7.60
N ASP A 180 8.56 -15.58 -8.30
CA ASP A 180 8.64 -16.92 -8.89
C ASP A 180 9.80 -17.02 -9.89
N PHE A 181 9.99 -16.00 -10.73
CA PHE A 181 11.07 -15.97 -11.71
C PHE A 181 12.45 -16.05 -11.06
N VAL A 182 12.67 -15.35 -9.94
CA VAL A 182 13.93 -15.36 -9.20
C VAL A 182 14.14 -16.69 -8.45
N GLN A 183 13.10 -17.26 -7.86
CA GLN A 183 13.15 -18.57 -7.20
C GLN A 183 13.48 -19.71 -8.17
N ASP A 184 13.00 -19.63 -9.41
CA ASP A 184 13.18 -20.65 -10.44
C ASP A 184 14.53 -20.56 -11.19
N ILE A 185 15.39 -19.59 -10.86
CA ILE A 185 16.71 -19.47 -11.48
C ILE A 185 17.55 -20.70 -11.13
N ASN A 186 17.87 -21.47 -12.18
CA ASN A 186 18.76 -22.62 -12.06
C ASN A 186 20.23 -22.17 -12.16
N ASP A 187 21.13 -22.82 -11.42
CA ASP A 187 22.58 -22.54 -11.45
C ASP A 187 23.22 -22.62 -12.85
N ASP A 188 22.60 -23.39 -13.76
CA ASP A 188 23.05 -23.61 -15.14
C ASP A 188 22.39 -22.66 -16.17
N THR A 189 21.51 -21.76 -15.74
CA THR A 189 20.81 -20.79 -16.61
C THR A 189 21.43 -19.40 -16.42
N ILE A 190 21.69 -18.71 -17.54
CA ILE A 190 22.09 -17.31 -17.53
C ILE A 190 20.82 -16.47 -17.59
N VAL A 191 20.65 -15.57 -16.64
CA VAL A 191 19.48 -14.69 -16.56
C VAL A 191 19.91 -13.24 -16.68
N THR A 192 19.18 -12.46 -17.46
CA THR A 192 19.38 -11.02 -17.61
C THR A 192 18.03 -10.30 -17.49
N ILE A 193 18.07 -9.05 -17.04
CA ILE A 193 16.94 -8.11 -17.11
C ILE A 193 17.25 -7.09 -18.21
N ASP A 194 16.24 -6.73 -18.98
CA ASP A 194 16.36 -5.74 -20.04
C ASP A 194 16.32 -4.33 -19.42
N PHE A 195 17.51 -3.76 -19.23
CA PHE A 195 17.67 -2.41 -18.70
C PHE A 195 17.49 -1.34 -19.80
N PRO A 196 17.01 -0.12 -19.46
CA PRO A 196 16.73 0.35 -18.12
C PRO A 196 15.40 -0.18 -17.54
N ALA A 197 15.41 -0.43 -16.24
CA ALA A 197 14.22 -0.72 -15.43
C ALA A 197 13.91 0.48 -14.53
N THR A 198 12.67 0.61 -14.05
CA THR A 198 12.30 1.66 -13.11
C THR A 198 11.88 1.05 -11.79
N VAL A 199 12.31 1.67 -10.70
CA VAL A 199 11.83 1.38 -9.34
C VAL A 199 11.17 2.63 -8.76
N ILE A 200 10.23 2.45 -7.85
CA ILE A 200 9.46 3.50 -7.20
C ILE A 200 9.88 3.50 -5.73
N LEU A 201 10.32 4.62 -5.18
CA LEU A 201 10.65 4.74 -3.76
C LEU A 201 9.39 5.04 -2.93
N ALA A 202 9.43 4.83 -1.62
CA ALA A 202 8.33 5.15 -0.70
C ALA A 202 7.76 6.59 -0.83
N ASP A 203 8.58 7.57 -1.23
CA ASP A 203 8.11 8.94 -1.50
C ASP A 203 7.42 9.13 -2.87
N ASN A 204 7.10 8.01 -3.55
CA ASN A 204 6.58 7.93 -4.92
C ASN A 204 7.51 8.47 -6.01
N SER A 205 8.80 8.70 -5.72
CA SER A 205 9.76 9.11 -6.74
C SER A 205 10.26 7.92 -7.56
N GLU A 206 10.36 8.10 -8.88
CA GLU A 206 10.85 7.08 -9.80
C GLU A 206 12.38 7.18 -9.96
N VAL A 207 13.07 6.03 -9.87
CA VAL A 207 14.51 5.90 -10.12
C VAL A 207 14.74 4.97 -11.31
N ILE A 208 15.48 5.44 -12.31
CA ILE A 208 15.84 4.65 -13.49
C ILE A 208 17.14 3.88 -13.20
N ILE A 209 17.06 2.56 -13.29
CA ILE A 209 18.13 1.61 -13.04
C ILE A 209 18.69 1.09 -14.36
N ASN A 210 20.00 1.10 -14.53
CA ASN A 210 20.66 0.73 -15.80
C ASN A 210 21.42 -0.60 -15.76
N ASN A 211 21.61 -1.19 -14.58
CA ASN A 211 22.30 -2.48 -14.37
C ASN A 211 22.05 -3.00 -12.94
N PHE A 212 22.46 -4.24 -12.66
CA PHE A 212 22.27 -4.86 -11.34
C PHE A 212 23.06 -4.19 -10.21
N THR A 213 24.22 -3.59 -10.49
CA THR A 213 25.00 -2.88 -9.45
C THR A 213 24.28 -1.62 -8.97
N GLU A 214 23.66 -0.89 -9.90
CA GLU A 214 22.81 0.26 -9.59
C GLU A 214 21.54 -0.19 -8.84
N LEU A 215 20.92 -1.30 -9.26
CA LEU A 215 19.76 -1.87 -8.57
C LEU A 215 20.09 -2.22 -7.11
N GLU A 216 21.15 -3.00 -6.90
CA GLU A 216 21.62 -3.44 -5.57
C GLU A 216 21.89 -2.24 -4.66
N THR A 217 22.56 -1.22 -5.18
CA THR A 217 22.86 0.00 -4.41
C THR A 217 21.60 0.79 -4.09
N THR A 218 20.63 0.83 -5.02
CA THR A 218 19.39 1.58 -4.84
C THR A 218 18.53 0.92 -3.77
N ILE A 219 18.30 -0.40 -3.88
CA ILE A 219 17.57 -1.17 -2.87
C ILE A 219 18.27 -1.02 -1.52
N ALA A 220 19.58 -1.27 -1.41
CA ALA A 220 20.30 -1.19 -0.13
C ALA A 220 20.25 0.20 0.54
N ASN A 221 20.05 1.28 -0.21
CA ASN A 221 19.87 2.62 0.34
C ASN A 221 18.41 2.91 0.74
N ALA A 222 17.44 2.17 0.18
CA ALA A 222 16.02 2.37 0.38
C ALA A 222 15.44 1.54 1.54
N ILE A 223 15.97 0.34 1.83
CA ILE A 223 15.42 -0.64 2.82
C ILE A 223 15.10 -0.06 4.21
N ASN A 224 15.62 1.10 4.61
CA ASN A 224 15.33 1.67 5.95
C ASN A 224 14.92 3.15 5.82
N THR A 225 14.19 3.50 4.77
CA THR A 225 13.84 4.90 4.46
C THR A 225 12.37 5.24 4.68
N CYS A 226 11.53 4.25 4.87
CA CYS A 226 10.13 4.35 5.23
C CYS A 226 9.87 3.69 6.59
N ASP A 227 8.63 3.79 7.07
CA ASP A 227 8.11 2.86 8.07
C ASP A 227 7.67 1.61 7.34
N GLU A 228 7.85 0.44 7.93
CA GLU A 228 7.55 -0.84 7.25
C GLU A 228 6.04 -1.17 7.33
N ASP A 229 5.22 -0.26 7.90
CA ASP A 229 3.76 -0.38 8.07
C ASP A 229 3.30 -1.70 8.74
N ASP A 230 4.19 -2.27 9.56
CA ASP A 230 4.05 -3.50 10.37
C ASP A 230 3.19 -3.34 11.63
N ASP A 231 2.64 -2.15 11.86
CA ASP A 231 1.80 -1.88 13.00
C ASP A 231 0.38 -2.46 12.79
N TYR A 232 -0.35 -2.53 13.90
CA TYR A 232 -1.79 -2.82 13.87
C TYR A 232 -2.58 -1.54 14.20
N ASP A 233 -1.93 -0.38 14.12
CA ASP A 233 -2.48 0.90 14.54
C ASP A 233 -3.20 1.54 13.35
N TYR A 234 -4.49 1.23 13.27
CA TYR A 234 -5.40 1.87 12.32
C TYR A 234 -5.56 3.40 12.55
N ASN A 235 -4.88 4.01 13.53
CA ASN A 235 -4.82 5.46 13.71
C ASN A 235 -3.57 6.08 13.08
N ASP A 236 -2.66 5.30 12.47
CA ASP A 236 -1.41 5.83 11.90
C ASP A 236 -1.58 6.51 10.53
N ASP A 237 -2.81 6.63 10.01
CA ASP A 237 -3.15 7.49 8.86
C ASP A 237 -4.01 8.71 9.23
N ASP A 238 -4.16 9.00 10.53
CA ASP A 238 -4.78 10.20 11.12
C ASP A 238 -4.10 11.50 10.66
N CYS A 239 -4.43 11.93 9.45
CA CYS A 239 -4.00 13.17 8.83
C CYS A 239 -2.47 13.39 8.76
N ASN A 240 -1.67 12.32 8.68
CA ASN A 240 -0.21 12.38 8.51
C ASN A 240 0.26 13.19 7.28
N GLY A 241 -0.57 13.22 6.22
CA GLY A 241 -0.36 14.00 4.99
C GLY A 241 -1.23 15.25 4.83
N CYS A 242 -2.05 15.61 5.83
CA CYS A 242 -3.04 16.68 5.68
C CYS A 242 -2.40 18.07 5.53
N THR A 243 -3.08 18.92 4.75
CA THR A 243 -2.72 20.31 4.53
C THR A 243 -3.86 21.24 4.93
N THR A 244 -3.52 22.46 5.37
CA THR A 244 -4.53 23.47 5.69
C THR A 244 -5.44 23.78 4.50
N ALA A 245 -4.92 23.64 3.27
CA ALA A 245 -5.70 23.84 2.05
C ALA A 245 -6.77 22.77 1.85
N GLN A 246 -6.49 21.49 2.19
CA GLN A 246 -7.50 20.42 2.15
C GLN A 246 -8.63 20.70 3.13
N VAL A 247 -8.30 21.05 4.38
CA VAL A 247 -9.30 21.42 5.41
C VAL A 247 -10.14 22.61 4.96
N GLU A 248 -9.50 23.65 4.42
CA GLU A 248 -10.21 24.83 3.94
C GLU A 248 -11.17 24.51 2.80
N ILE A 249 -10.72 23.72 1.82
CA ILE A 249 -11.54 23.28 0.70
C ILE A 249 -12.73 22.47 1.22
N LEU A 250 -12.48 21.50 2.09
CA LEU A 250 -13.51 20.61 2.63
C LEU A 250 -14.60 21.38 3.38
N LEU A 251 -14.21 22.14 4.40
CA LEU A 251 -15.18 22.85 5.24
C LEU A 251 -16.01 23.87 4.45
N THR A 252 -15.46 24.44 3.38
CA THR A 252 -16.13 25.46 2.54
C THR A 252 -16.82 24.92 1.29
N SER A 253 -16.52 23.70 0.84
CA SER A 253 -17.22 23.04 -0.27
C SER A 253 -18.60 22.56 0.14
N CYS A 254 -18.78 22.28 1.42
CA CYS A 254 -19.99 21.73 2.03
C CYS A 254 -20.71 22.80 2.86
N SER A 255 -22.02 22.65 3.00
CA SER A 255 -22.86 23.52 3.82
C SER A 255 -23.68 22.69 4.79
N ASN A 256 -24.04 23.26 5.94
CA ASN A 256 -24.84 22.62 6.99
C ASN A 256 -24.11 21.46 7.68
N TRP A 257 -22.86 21.68 8.07
CA TRP A 257 -22.15 20.77 8.97
C TRP A 257 -22.90 20.68 10.30
N GLN A 258 -23.05 19.45 10.80
CA GLN A 258 -23.69 19.17 12.08
C GLN A 258 -22.61 18.74 13.09
N VAL A 259 -22.83 19.04 14.37
CA VAL A 259 -21.93 18.54 15.42
C VAL A 259 -22.34 17.11 15.72
N ASP A 260 -21.43 16.17 15.45
CA ASP A 260 -21.57 14.74 15.76
C ASP A 260 -21.07 14.47 17.19
N LYS A 261 -19.86 14.92 17.49
CA LYS A 261 -19.22 14.79 18.81
C LYS A 261 -18.80 16.11 19.40
N LEU A 262 -19.03 16.31 20.69
CA LEU A 262 -18.55 17.48 21.41
C LEU A 262 -18.23 17.14 22.87
N GLU A 263 -16.95 17.14 23.20
CA GLU A 263 -16.47 16.95 24.56
C GLU A 263 -15.67 18.17 25.02
N ARG A 264 -15.94 18.66 26.23
CA ARG A 264 -15.21 19.78 26.84
C ARG A 264 -14.86 19.50 28.29
N ASN A 265 -13.58 19.45 28.60
CA ASN A 265 -13.00 19.12 29.90
C ASN A 265 -13.51 17.76 30.41
N ALA A 266 -13.43 16.73 29.57
CA ALA A 266 -13.90 15.36 29.85
C ALA A 266 -15.40 15.27 30.17
N MET A 267 -16.20 16.18 29.62
CA MET A 267 -17.65 16.19 29.75
C MET A 267 -18.26 16.15 28.35
N ASP A 268 -19.13 15.18 28.14
CA ASP A 268 -19.94 14.99 26.94
C ASP A 268 -21.02 16.08 26.82
N TYR A 269 -21.05 16.70 25.63
CA TYR A 269 -22.02 17.70 25.17
C TYR A 269 -22.50 17.40 23.75
N ASP A 270 -22.51 16.14 23.31
CA ASP A 270 -22.93 15.73 21.95
C ASP A 270 -24.29 16.34 21.58
N ASP A 271 -25.26 16.32 22.52
CA ASP A 271 -26.61 16.85 22.31
C ASP A 271 -26.71 18.39 22.34
N ALA A 272 -25.64 19.12 22.69
CA ALA A 272 -25.74 20.56 22.99
C ALA A 272 -26.11 21.42 21.78
N TYR A 273 -25.76 20.96 20.58
CA TYR A 273 -26.00 21.66 19.30
C TYR A 273 -26.78 20.80 18.29
N GLU A 274 -27.59 19.86 18.79
CA GLU A 274 -28.47 19.05 17.94
C GLU A 274 -29.38 19.97 17.07
N GLY A 275 -29.33 19.77 15.75
CA GLY A 275 -30.10 20.54 14.77
C GLY A 275 -29.55 21.93 14.44
N TYR A 276 -28.27 22.20 14.74
CA TYR A 276 -27.57 23.41 14.32
C TYR A 276 -26.79 23.16 13.04
N ASP A 277 -26.92 24.07 12.08
CA ASP A 277 -26.23 24.02 10.78
C ASP A 277 -25.05 24.99 10.78
N PHE A 278 -23.84 24.45 10.87
CA PHE A 278 -22.58 25.21 10.79
C PHE A 278 -22.16 25.38 9.34
N ASN A 279 -21.77 26.61 8.97
CA ASN A 279 -21.37 26.96 7.62
C ASN A 279 -20.08 27.78 7.65
N PHE A 280 -19.06 27.32 6.92
CA PHE A 280 -17.75 27.94 6.83
C PHE A 280 -17.61 28.67 5.50
N PHE A 281 -17.01 29.86 5.51
CA PHE A 281 -16.81 30.68 4.31
C PHE A 281 -15.33 30.94 4.06
N THR A 282 -14.95 31.06 2.78
CA THR A 282 -13.58 31.27 2.31
C THR A 282 -12.95 32.60 2.74
N ASP A 283 -13.74 33.53 3.29
CA ASP A 283 -13.25 34.79 3.86
C ASP A 283 -12.90 34.68 5.36
N GLY A 284 -12.95 33.47 5.93
CA GLY A 284 -12.68 33.20 7.36
C GLY A 284 -13.86 33.50 8.27
N THR A 285 -15.05 33.77 7.72
CA THR A 285 -16.28 33.92 8.51
C THR A 285 -17.03 32.60 8.64
N MET A 286 -17.84 32.49 9.70
CA MET A 286 -18.76 31.38 9.92
C MET A 286 -20.18 31.91 10.17
N SER A 287 -21.18 31.12 9.80
CA SER A 287 -22.55 31.28 10.30
C SER A 287 -23.09 29.98 10.86
N VAL A 288 -23.85 30.08 11.95
CA VAL A 288 -24.55 28.93 12.53
C VAL A 288 -26.04 29.25 12.56
N PHE A 289 -26.84 28.35 11.97
CA PHE A 289 -28.28 28.52 11.85
C PHE A 289 -29.01 27.40 12.61
N TRP A 290 -30.04 27.76 13.36
CA TRP A 290 -30.95 26.79 13.95
C TRP A 290 -32.33 27.42 14.08
N ASN A 291 -33.38 26.66 13.75
CA ASN A 291 -34.78 27.10 13.72
C ASN A 291 -35.02 28.37 12.87
N THR A 292 -34.84 29.55 13.45
CA THR A 292 -34.99 30.87 12.80
C THR A 292 -33.90 31.87 13.24
N THR A 293 -32.91 31.42 14.01
CA THR A 293 -31.84 32.26 14.55
C THR A 293 -30.56 31.97 13.76
N THR A 294 -29.83 33.03 13.42
CA THR A 294 -28.49 32.94 12.85
C THR A 294 -27.54 33.73 13.75
N VAL A 295 -26.42 33.11 14.08
CA VAL A 295 -25.28 33.78 14.73
C VAL A 295 -24.06 33.66 13.83
N TYR A 296 -23.07 34.51 14.10
CA TYR A 296 -21.87 34.62 13.29
C TYR A 296 -20.64 34.44 14.15
N GLY A 297 -19.60 33.91 13.53
CA GLY A 297 -18.28 33.73 14.10
C GLY A 297 -17.19 33.84 13.06
N THR A 298 -16.01 33.41 13.43
CA THR A 298 -14.84 33.35 12.55
C THR A 298 -14.13 32.02 12.72
N TRP A 299 -13.43 31.62 11.67
CA TRP A 299 -12.52 30.49 11.70
C TRP A 299 -11.24 30.79 10.94
N ALA A 300 -10.18 30.06 11.27
CA ALA A 300 -8.92 30.10 10.53
C ALA A 300 -8.18 28.78 10.71
N THR A 301 -7.45 28.36 9.68
CA THR A 301 -6.53 27.22 9.74
C THR A 301 -5.09 27.72 9.76
N SER A 302 -4.21 26.99 10.44
CA SER A 302 -2.77 27.23 10.41
C SER A 302 -2.00 25.94 10.73
N GLY A 303 -0.68 25.94 10.63
CA GLY A 303 0.14 24.74 10.86
C GLY A 303 0.37 23.89 9.62
N SER A 304 0.80 22.64 9.82
CA SER A 304 1.15 21.67 8.77
C SER A 304 1.28 20.26 9.34
N GLY A 305 0.95 19.22 8.57
CA GLY A 305 0.93 17.83 9.04
C GLY A 305 0.01 17.68 10.26
N ASN A 306 0.43 16.89 11.23
CA ASN A 306 -0.35 16.56 12.44
C ASN A 306 -0.51 17.72 13.43
N ASN A 307 0.00 18.92 13.09
CA ASN A 307 -0.11 20.13 13.90
C ASN A 307 -0.98 21.19 13.23
N ILE A 308 -1.91 20.79 12.36
CA ILE A 308 -2.89 21.73 11.79
C ILE A 308 -3.84 22.19 12.90
N GLU A 309 -3.83 23.50 13.16
CA GLU A 309 -4.72 24.15 14.12
C GLU A 309 -5.89 24.78 13.38
N VAL A 310 -7.11 24.51 13.83
CA VAL A 310 -8.36 25.15 13.41
C VAL A 310 -8.91 25.98 14.56
N LEU A 311 -8.72 27.30 14.45
CA LEU A 311 -9.31 28.25 15.38
C LEU A 311 -10.78 28.44 15.04
N ILE A 312 -11.67 28.17 16.01
CA ILE A 312 -13.11 28.44 15.90
C ILE A 312 -13.52 29.43 16.97
N ASP A 313 -14.16 30.54 16.57
CA ASP A 313 -14.74 31.52 17.49
C ASP A 313 -16.15 31.95 17.05
N VAL A 314 -17.16 31.37 17.69
CA VAL A 314 -18.56 31.75 17.61
C VAL A 314 -19.00 32.28 18.98
N PRO A 315 -19.02 33.60 19.24
CA PRO A 315 -19.28 34.16 20.56
C PRO A 315 -20.59 33.73 21.24
N ALA A 316 -21.57 33.29 20.46
CA ALA A 316 -22.85 32.79 20.96
C ALA A 316 -22.84 31.30 21.33
N LEU A 317 -21.85 30.52 20.88
CA LEU A 317 -21.74 29.07 21.03
C LEU A 317 -20.37 28.69 21.61
N PRO A 318 -20.10 29.04 22.89
CA PRO A 318 -18.76 28.95 23.47
C PRO A 318 -18.22 27.52 23.58
N LEU A 319 -19.06 26.47 23.54
CA LEU A 319 -18.57 25.08 23.60
C LEU A 319 -17.80 24.67 22.33
N CYS A 320 -18.09 25.26 21.16
CA CYS A 320 -17.31 25.01 19.94
C CYS A 320 -16.01 25.83 19.90
N ASN A 321 -15.88 26.84 20.76
CA ASN A 321 -14.75 27.76 20.70
C ASN A 321 -13.50 27.11 21.29
N ASN A 322 -12.48 26.96 20.45
CA ASN A 322 -11.14 26.54 20.85
C ASN A 322 -10.14 26.77 19.71
N ASN A 323 -8.86 26.55 20.04
CA ASN A 323 -7.81 26.27 19.09
C ASN A 323 -7.74 24.75 18.93
N TRP A 324 -8.49 24.22 17.98
CA TRP A 324 -8.59 22.77 17.80
C TRP A 324 -7.43 22.24 16.98
N ILE A 325 -6.94 21.03 17.24
CA ILE A 325 -5.97 20.35 16.36
C ILE A 325 -6.74 19.37 15.49
N LEU A 326 -6.51 19.42 14.18
CA LEU A 326 -7.04 18.41 13.27
C LEU A 326 -6.46 17.05 13.64
N HIS A 327 -7.37 16.12 13.92
CA HIS A 327 -7.03 14.73 14.19
C HIS A 327 -7.23 13.91 12.92
N GLU A 328 -8.42 13.97 12.33
CA GLU A 328 -8.82 13.05 11.27
C GLU A 328 -9.80 13.72 10.29
N ILE A 329 -9.81 13.25 9.04
CA ILE A 329 -10.83 13.57 8.02
C ILE A 329 -11.32 12.27 7.40
N ASP A 330 -12.43 11.79 7.93
CA ASP A 330 -12.99 10.48 7.64
C ASP A 330 -14.05 10.62 6.54
N ASN A 331 -13.91 9.86 5.46
CA ASN A 331 -14.94 9.75 4.41
C ASN A 331 -15.63 8.39 4.49
N CYS A 332 -16.11 8.09 5.69
CA CYS A 332 -16.83 6.88 6.03
C CYS A 332 -18.19 6.84 5.36
N SER A 333 -18.28 6.28 4.15
CA SER A 333 -19.53 6.08 3.38
C SER A 333 -20.15 7.37 2.80
N ASP A 334 -21.47 7.57 2.95
CA ASP A 334 -22.25 8.70 2.41
C ASP A 334 -21.96 10.04 3.12
N ASN A 335 -21.20 10.00 4.23
CA ASN A 335 -21.00 11.12 5.14
C ASN A 335 -19.50 11.39 5.36
N THR A 336 -19.10 12.65 5.25
CA THR A 336 -17.77 13.13 5.64
C THR A 336 -17.79 13.59 7.08
N LYS A 337 -16.80 13.15 7.86
CA LYS A 337 -16.51 13.58 9.22
C LYS A 337 -15.20 14.36 9.25
N VAL A 338 -15.12 15.31 10.19
CA VAL A 338 -13.89 16.06 10.46
C VAL A 338 -13.74 16.13 11.97
N ASP A 339 -12.77 15.39 12.51
CA ASP A 339 -12.52 15.31 13.95
C ASP A 339 -11.40 16.27 14.36
N PHE A 340 -11.65 17.00 15.45
CA PHE A 340 -10.66 17.87 16.05
C PHE A 340 -10.50 17.59 17.54
N ARG A 341 -9.25 17.55 18.00
CA ARG A 341 -8.90 17.23 19.39
C ARG A 341 -7.97 18.25 20.02
N VAL A 342 -8.03 18.39 21.34
CA VAL A 342 -7.09 19.19 22.13
C VAL A 342 -6.79 18.49 23.45
N GLY A 343 -5.54 18.04 23.61
CA GLY A 343 -5.18 17.20 24.76
C GLY A 343 -5.94 15.87 24.73
N ASP A 344 -6.11 15.25 25.90
CA ASP A 344 -6.65 13.89 25.99
C ASP A 344 -8.19 13.85 26.12
N ASP A 345 -8.85 15.02 26.29
CA ASP A 345 -10.25 15.09 26.77
C ASP A 345 -11.19 16.03 25.98
N ASP A 346 -10.67 16.95 25.16
CA ASP A 346 -11.51 17.89 24.39
C ASP A 346 -11.60 17.41 22.94
N ARG A 347 -12.83 17.18 22.46
CA ARG A 347 -13.13 16.71 21.11
C ARG A 347 -14.24 17.55 20.47
N LEU A 348 -14.13 17.80 19.17
CA LEU A 348 -15.18 18.38 18.35
C LEU A 348 -15.14 17.71 16.98
N ARG A 349 -16.17 16.91 16.67
CA ARG A 349 -16.35 16.29 15.36
C ARG A 349 -17.54 16.92 14.65
N TYR A 350 -17.34 17.35 13.41
CA TYR A 350 -18.45 17.70 12.53
C TYR A 350 -18.72 16.56 11.56
N GLU A 351 -19.98 16.40 11.16
CA GLU A 351 -20.41 15.50 10.10
C GLU A 351 -21.22 16.24 9.03
N ASN A 352 -21.18 15.74 7.80
CA ASN A 352 -22.00 16.22 6.68
C ASN A 352 -22.11 15.16 5.59
N ASP A 353 -23.25 15.06 4.92
CA ASP A 353 -23.46 14.23 3.72
C ASP A 353 -22.80 14.88 2.48
N CYS A 354 -21.50 15.18 2.56
CA CYS A 354 -20.76 15.92 1.55
C CYS A 354 -20.02 15.01 0.56
N ASN A 355 -20.79 14.22 -0.19
CA ASN A 355 -20.25 13.37 -1.26
C ASN A 355 -20.51 13.92 -2.66
#